data_AF-A0A419HI54-F1
#
_entry.id   AF-A0A419HI54-F1
#
_cell.length_a   1.000
_cell.length_b   1.000
_cell.length_c   1.000
_cell.angle_alpha   90.00
_cell.angle_beta   90.00
_cell.angle_gamma   90.00
#
_symmetry.space_group_name_H-M   'P 1'
#
loop_
_entity.id
_entity.type
_entity.pdbx_description
1 polymer ?
#
loop_
_entity_poly.entity_id
_entity_poly.type
_entity_poly.pdbx_seq_one_letter_code
_entity_poly.pdbx_strand_id
1 'polypeptide(L)'
;MVSGIAHGLDFRPSRVAEIEIAVTEIGTNLVKHAREGTIVVRTVRGMTEVAVEVLAMDRGPGIDDLRSALRDGASSTGTLGVGLGAVLRLSDSCDIHSQPGAGTEVAVRFHARRGPIPEMADRTVAGLTRPIAGEEVCGDAYAVRRNGQRALVMMCDGSGHGPLAARASAEAVRLFHAAPDQAPETVVRMLHDGLRGTRGGAVAVADLDFAAGRARFAGLGNIAGSVLSEGRKQGMVSAPGVAGYQARTIRAFDYPLPPDAVVVLHSDGLTERWSGERRERLLTESPLIIAAALLREAATRPDDAGILIAKGRP
;
A
#
# COMPACT_ATOMS: atom_id res chain seq x y z
N MET A 1 -11.42 -6.24 -17.08
CA MET A 1 -10.16 -6.17 -16.31
C MET A 1 -10.16 -7.19 -15.17
N VAL A 2 -11.10 -7.10 -14.21
CA VAL A 2 -11.10 -7.98 -13.02
C VAL A 2 -11.35 -9.44 -13.35
N SER A 3 -12.26 -9.74 -14.29
CA SER A 3 -12.53 -11.11 -14.74
C SER A 3 -11.30 -11.74 -15.39
N GLY A 4 -10.50 -10.96 -16.14
CA GLY A 4 -9.25 -11.42 -16.74
C GLY A 4 -8.20 -11.80 -15.68
N ILE A 5 -8.08 -10.99 -14.63
CA ILE A 5 -7.21 -11.30 -13.47
C ILE A 5 -7.71 -12.57 -12.77
N ALA A 6 -8.99 -12.65 -12.43
CA ALA A 6 -9.56 -13.79 -11.70
C ALA A 6 -9.48 -15.10 -12.49
N HIS A 7 -9.73 -15.08 -13.81
CA HIS A 7 -9.57 -16.25 -14.67
C HIS A 7 -8.11 -16.71 -14.75
N GLY A 8 -7.15 -15.79 -14.84
CA GLY A 8 -5.72 -16.13 -14.79
C GLY A 8 -5.23 -16.71 -13.46
N LEU A 9 -6.11 -16.77 -12.45
CA LEU A 9 -5.85 -17.30 -11.11
C LEU A 9 -6.71 -18.54 -10.79
N ASP A 10 -7.34 -19.14 -11.79
CA ASP A 10 -8.19 -20.34 -11.67
C ASP A 10 -9.38 -20.18 -10.70
N PHE A 11 -9.95 -18.97 -10.61
CA PHE A 11 -11.18 -18.75 -9.86
C PHE A 11 -12.34 -19.49 -10.52
N ARG A 12 -13.20 -20.11 -9.70
CA ARG A 12 -14.45 -20.74 -10.20
C ARG A 12 -15.36 -19.66 -10.82
N PRO A 13 -16.12 -19.98 -11.89
CA PRO A 13 -17.00 -19.00 -12.55
C PRO A 13 -17.97 -18.28 -11.60
N SER A 14 -18.51 -18.99 -10.61
CA SER A 14 -19.38 -18.37 -9.59
C SER A 14 -18.64 -17.31 -8.77
N ARG A 15 -17.37 -17.55 -8.41
CA ARG A 15 -16.55 -16.59 -7.66
C ARG A 15 -16.19 -15.37 -8.51
N VAL A 16 -15.94 -15.56 -9.80
CA VAL A 16 -15.72 -14.45 -10.75
C VAL A 16 -16.96 -13.55 -10.80
N ALA A 17 -18.16 -14.13 -10.93
CA ALA A 17 -19.40 -13.36 -10.94
C ALA A 17 -19.64 -12.58 -9.63
N GLU A 18 -19.32 -13.18 -8.47
CA GLU A 18 -19.39 -12.49 -7.17
C GLU A 18 -18.47 -11.26 -7.12
N ILE A 19 -17.24 -11.38 -7.66
CA ILE A 19 -16.29 -10.27 -7.75
C ILE A 19 -16.82 -9.19 -8.71
N GLU A 20 -17.37 -9.56 -9.85
CA GLU A 20 -17.91 -8.62 -10.83
C GLU A 20 -19.06 -7.79 -10.27
N ILE A 21 -19.96 -8.41 -9.49
CA ILE A 21 -21.04 -7.69 -8.80
C ILE A 21 -20.44 -6.68 -7.82
N ALA A 22 -19.54 -7.11 -6.94
CA ALA A 22 -18.96 -6.23 -5.93
C ALA A 22 -18.17 -5.06 -6.55
N VAL A 23 -17.38 -5.32 -7.60
CA VAL A 23 -16.62 -4.27 -8.30
C VAL A 23 -17.55 -3.30 -9.03
N THR A 24 -18.63 -3.80 -9.63
CA THR A 24 -19.65 -2.95 -10.28
C THR A 24 -20.32 -2.03 -9.27
N GLU A 25 -20.66 -2.53 -8.09
CA GLU A 25 -21.23 -1.72 -7.00
C GLU A 25 -20.24 -0.67 -6.51
N ILE A 26 -18.97 -1.05 -6.27
CA ILE A 26 -17.90 -0.14 -5.87
C ILE A 26 -17.72 0.98 -6.91
N GLY A 27 -17.61 0.62 -8.19
CA GLY A 27 -17.45 1.59 -9.29
C GLY A 27 -18.67 2.49 -9.46
N THR A 28 -19.88 1.95 -9.31
CA THR A 28 -21.12 2.72 -9.37
C THR A 28 -21.18 3.75 -8.24
N ASN A 29 -20.74 3.39 -7.03
CA ASN A 29 -20.67 4.32 -5.91
C ASN A 29 -19.68 5.46 -6.17
N LEU A 30 -18.51 5.16 -6.74
CA LEU A 30 -17.56 6.20 -7.15
C LEU A 30 -18.20 7.18 -8.15
N VAL A 31 -18.84 6.66 -9.21
CA VAL A 31 -19.49 7.52 -10.23
C VAL A 31 -20.61 8.38 -9.65
N LYS A 32 -21.38 7.85 -8.70
CA LYS A 32 -22.54 8.55 -8.12
C LYS A 32 -22.17 9.58 -7.06
N HIS A 33 -21.12 9.32 -6.28
CA HIS A 33 -20.88 10.06 -5.04
C HIS A 33 -19.52 10.77 -5.00
N ALA A 34 -18.52 10.31 -5.75
CA ALA A 34 -17.20 10.91 -5.75
C ALA A 34 -17.13 12.13 -6.68
N ARG A 35 -16.29 13.12 -6.33
CA ARG A 35 -15.82 14.11 -7.31
C ARG A 35 -14.70 13.55 -8.17
N GLU A 36 -13.81 12.80 -7.54
CA GLU A 36 -12.71 12.06 -8.15
C GLU A 36 -12.63 10.70 -7.45
N GLY A 37 -12.43 9.62 -8.21
CA GLY A 37 -12.36 8.27 -7.68
C GLY A 37 -11.30 7.46 -8.39
N THR A 38 -10.67 6.55 -7.67
CA THR A 38 -9.70 5.59 -8.22
C THR A 38 -10.05 4.20 -7.73
N ILE A 39 -9.97 3.21 -8.64
CA ILE A 39 -10.01 1.80 -8.30
C ILE A 39 -8.66 1.19 -8.63
N VAL A 40 -8.06 0.54 -7.64
CA VAL A 40 -6.89 -0.32 -7.78
C VAL A 40 -7.37 -1.77 -7.69
N VAL A 41 -7.02 -2.57 -8.69
CA VAL A 41 -7.27 -4.01 -8.68
C VAL A 41 -5.93 -4.72 -8.77
N ARG A 42 -5.64 -5.61 -7.82
CA ARG A 42 -4.39 -6.36 -7.81
C ARG A 42 -4.58 -7.80 -7.39
N THR A 43 -3.60 -8.61 -7.78
CA THR A 43 -3.45 -9.97 -7.25
C THR A 43 -2.62 -9.90 -5.97
N VAL A 44 -3.07 -10.59 -4.92
CA VAL A 44 -2.31 -10.81 -3.69
C VAL A 44 -2.02 -12.30 -3.59
N ARG A 45 -0.73 -12.66 -3.47
CA ARG A 45 -0.27 -14.05 -3.38
C ARG A 45 0.37 -14.30 -2.01
N GLY A 46 -0.07 -15.38 -1.38
CA GLY A 46 0.54 -15.96 -0.19
C GLY A 46 1.34 -17.19 -0.57
N MET A 47 1.79 -17.97 0.42
CA MET A 47 2.54 -19.20 0.12
C MET A 47 1.69 -20.25 -0.57
N THR A 48 0.42 -20.37 -0.19
CA THR A 48 -0.51 -21.42 -0.65
C THR A 48 -1.78 -20.87 -1.28
N GLU A 49 -1.96 -19.54 -1.22
CA GLU A 49 -3.23 -18.89 -1.52
C GLU A 49 -3.07 -17.71 -2.45
N VAL A 50 -4.14 -17.42 -3.19
CA VAL A 50 -4.23 -16.24 -4.04
C VAL A 50 -5.59 -15.57 -3.86
N ALA A 51 -5.55 -14.24 -3.88
CA ALA A 51 -6.72 -13.40 -3.79
C ALA A 51 -6.69 -12.27 -4.83
N VAL A 52 -7.88 -11.81 -5.21
CA VAL A 52 -8.08 -10.52 -5.87
C VAL A 52 -8.39 -9.50 -4.79
N GLU A 53 -7.61 -8.42 -4.75
CA GLU A 53 -7.85 -7.28 -3.87
C GLU A 53 -8.29 -6.09 -4.71
N VAL A 54 -9.38 -5.46 -4.29
CA VAL A 54 -9.94 -4.27 -4.89
C VAL A 54 -9.95 -3.18 -3.85
N LEU A 55 -9.29 -2.07 -4.17
CA LEU A 55 -9.25 -0.88 -3.35
C LEU A 55 -9.88 0.26 -4.13
N ALA A 56 -10.92 0.87 -3.58
CA ALA A 56 -11.47 2.12 -4.06
C ALA A 56 -11.12 3.24 -3.10
N MET A 57 -10.79 4.41 -3.64
CA MET A 57 -10.51 5.62 -2.88
C MET A 57 -11.10 6.83 -3.61
N ASP A 58 -11.72 7.74 -2.86
CA ASP A 58 -12.44 8.87 -3.46
C ASP A 58 -12.28 10.21 -2.75
N ARG A 59 -12.57 11.30 -3.50
CA ARG A 59 -12.74 12.67 -3.00
C ARG A 59 -14.21 13.08 -3.03
N GLY A 60 -15.06 12.32 -2.36
CA GLY A 60 -16.50 12.56 -2.21
C GLY A 60 -16.86 13.31 -0.92
N PRO A 61 -18.15 13.37 -0.58
CA PRO A 61 -18.64 13.93 0.67
C PRO A 61 -18.37 13.02 1.88
N GLY A 62 -17.93 11.77 1.67
CA GLY A 62 -17.87 10.76 2.72
C GLY A 62 -19.26 10.17 3.04
N ILE A 63 -19.30 9.26 4.01
CA ILE A 63 -20.48 8.54 4.47
C ILE A 63 -20.66 8.87 5.96
N ASP A 64 -21.72 9.62 6.29
CA ASP A 64 -21.98 10.10 7.65
C ASP A 64 -22.32 8.95 8.63
N ASP A 65 -23.20 8.04 8.22
CA ASP A 65 -23.55 6.83 8.99
C ASP A 65 -23.21 5.57 8.18
N LEU A 66 -21.96 5.14 8.32
CA LEU A 66 -21.47 3.92 7.68
C LEU A 66 -22.25 2.68 8.12
N ARG A 67 -22.70 2.60 9.38
CA ARG A 67 -23.46 1.43 9.86
C ARG A 67 -24.79 1.32 9.17
N SER A 68 -25.48 2.44 8.96
CA SER A 68 -26.72 2.49 8.18
C SER A 68 -26.45 2.14 6.72
N ALA A 69 -25.41 2.71 6.09
CA ALA A 69 -25.06 2.45 4.69
C ALA A 69 -24.69 0.98 4.39
N LEU A 70 -24.28 0.21 5.40
CA LEU A 70 -23.99 -1.23 5.28
C LEU A 70 -25.23 -2.12 5.43
N ARG A 71 -26.36 -1.58 5.91
CA ARG A 71 -27.63 -2.32 5.98
C ARG A 71 -28.35 -2.26 4.64
N ASP A 72 -28.85 -3.41 4.19
CA ASP A 72 -29.67 -3.47 2.98
C ASP A 72 -30.90 -2.55 3.12
N GLY A 73 -31.21 -1.79 2.07
CA GLY A 73 -32.34 -0.86 2.02
C GLY A 73 -32.00 0.59 2.37
N ALA A 74 -30.78 0.88 2.83
CA ALA A 74 -30.33 2.25 3.07
C ALA A 74 -29.69 2.83 1.78
N SER A 75 -30.41 3.71 1.07
CA SER A 75 -29.87 4.46 -0.07
C SER A 75 -30.08 5.95 0.11
N SER A 76 -29.03 6.74 -0.13
CA SER A 76 -29.11 8.21 -0.16
C SER A 76 -29.49 8.77 -1.54
N THR A 77 -29.54 7.93 -2.58
CA THR A 77 -29.70 8.35 -3.99
C THR A 77 -30.69 7.52 -4.81
N GLY A 78 -31.66 6.86 -4.17
CA GLY A 78 -32.78 6.22 -4.87
C GLY A 78 -32.49 4.86 -5.52
N THR A 79 -31.41 4.18 -5.11
CA THR A 79 -31.19 2.75 -5.40
C THR A 79 -31.85 1.86 -4.33
N LEU A 80 -31.91 0.55 -4.53
CA LEU A 80 -32.43 -0.41 -3.54
C LEU A 80 -31.62 -0.43 -2.21
N GLY A 81 -30.52 0.32 -2.09
CA GLY A 81 -29.73 0.41 -0.86
C GLY A 81 -28.98 -0.88 -0.51
N VAL A 82 -28.66 -1.70 -1.52
CA VAL A 82 -28.06 -3.04 -1.35
C VAL A 82 -26.54 -3.02 -1.64
N GLY A 83 -26.01 -1.94 -2.25
CA GLY A 83 -24.70 -1.96 -2.90
C GLY A 83 -23.53 -2.29 -1.97
N LEU A 84 -23.33 -1.51 -0.89
CA LEU A 84 -22.22 -1.74 0.04
C LEU A 84 -22.44 -3.00 0.91
N GLY A 85 -23.70 -3.33 1.22
CA GLY A 85 -24.07 -4.59 1.89
C GLY A 85 -23.76 -5.82 1.03
N ALA A 86 -23.97 -5.75 -0.28
CA ALA A 86 -23.58 -6.81 -1.22
C ALA A 86 -22.06 -6.98 -1.26
N VAL A 87 -21.31 -5.87 -1.34
CA VAL A 87 -19.84 -5.90 -1.28
C VAL A 87 -19.35 -6.62 -0.02
N LEU A 88 -19.94 -6.33 1.15
CA LEU A 88 -19.62 -7.02 2.41
C LEU A 88 -19.89 -8.52 2.36
N ARG A 89 -21.06 -8.93 1.85
CA ARG A 89 -21.45 -10.36 1.80
C ARG A 89 -20.62 -11.17 0.80
N LEU A 90 -20.24 -10.52 -0.31
CA LEU A 90 -19.54 -11.17 -1.40
C LEU A 90 -18.03 -11.26 -1.15
N SER A 91 -17.44 -10.30 -0.43
CA SER A 91 -16.01 -10.31 -0.08
C SER A 91 -15.70 -11.28 1.06
N ASP A 92 -14.45 -11.73 1.15
CA ASP A 92 -13.95 -12.49 2.32
C ASP A 92 -13.44 -11.56 3.42
N SER A 93 -12.97 -10.37 3.05
CA SER A 93 -12.64 -9.31 3.99
C SER A 93 -12.97 -7.96 3.38
N CYS A 94 -13.42 -7.02 4.21
CA CYS A 94 -13.75 -5.66 3.81
C CYS A 94 -13.32 -4.69 4.92
N ASP A 95 -12.50 -3.71 4.57
CA ASP A 95 -12.18 -2.55 5.40
C ASP A 95 -12.77 -1.31 4.73
N ILE A 96 -13.50 -0.50 5.49
CA ILE A 96 -14.09 0.74 4.99
C ILE A 96 -13.76 1.84 5.97
N HIS A 97 -13.11 2.88 5.47
CA HIS A 97 -12.91 4.13 6.18
C HIS A 97 -13.61 5.23 5.40
N SER A 98 -14.38 6.05 6.10
CA SER A 98 -15.04 7.20 5.49
C SER A 98 -14.99 8.35 6.46
N GLN A 99 -14.72 9.53 5.95
CA GLN A 99 -14.70 10.74 6.76
C GLN A 99 -15.51 11.85 6.06
N PRO A 100 -16.46 12.48 6.78
CA PRO A 100 -17.25 13.57 6.25
C PRO A 100 -16.38 14.69 5.64
N GLY A 101 -16.68 15.03 4.39
CA GLY A 101 -15.97 16.01 3.59
C GLY A 101 -14.55 15.63 3.15
N ALA A 102 -14.05 14.44 3.50
CA ALA A 102 -12.74 13.96 3.07
C ALA A 102 -12.84 12.87 1.99
N GLY A 103 -13.88 12.02 2.01
CA GLY A 103 -14.09 10.94 1.04
C GLY A 103 -14.20 9.58 1.72
N THR A 104 -14.09 8.52 0.91
CA THR A 104 -14.16 7.12 1.37
C THR A 104 -13.06 6.27 0.76
N GLU A 105 -12.52 5.36 1.57
CA GLU A 105 -11.65 4.26 1.17
C GLU A 105 -12.35 2.93 1.45
N VAL A 106 -12.44 2.06 0.44
CA VAL A 106 -13.02 0.72 0.54
C VAL A 106 -12.00 -0.29 0.04
N ALA A 107 -11.51 -1.16 0.91
CA ALA A 107 -10.60 -2.25 0.56
C ALA A 107 -11.29 -3.60 0.76
N VAL A 108 -11.45 -4.37 -0.31
CA VAL A 108 -12.08 -5.69 -0.28
C VAL A 108 -11.18 -6.75 -0.87
N ARG A 109 -11.28 -7.97 -0.34
CA ARG A 109 -10.49 -9.11 -0.80
C ARG A 109 -11.36 -10.31 -1.10
N PHE A 110 -11.03 -11.01 -2.18
CA PHE A 110 -11.69 -12.23 -2.65
C PHE A 110 -10.66 -13.32 -2.89
N HIS A 111 -10.67 -14.37 -2.08
CA HIS A 111 -9.92 -15.60 -2.24
C HIS A 111 -10.58 -16.50 -3.29
N ALA A 112 -9.76 -17.31 -3.96
CA ALA A 112 -10.23 -18.24 -5.00
C ALA A 112 -11.22 -19.28 -4.45
N ARG A 113 -11.03 -19.68 -3.18
CA ARG A 113 -11.89 -20.58 -2.43
C ARG A 113 -12.36 -19.88 -1.16
N ARG A 114 -13.67 -19.94 -0.87
CA ARG A 114 -14.21 -19.51 0.42
C ARG A 114 -13.80 -20.53 1.49
N GLY A 115 -13.34 -20.04 2.65
CA GLY A 115 -12.84 -20.85 3.75
C GLY A 115 -12.36 -19.97 4.91
N PRO A 116 -11.79 -20.57 5.98
CA PRO A 116 -11.16 -19.81 7.06
C PRO A 116 -10.14 -18.81 6.49
N ILE A 117 -10.16 -17.57 6.98
CA ILE A 117 -9.27 -16.51 6.49
C ILE A 117 -7.82 -16.96 6.76
N PRO A 118 -6.98 -17.16 5.73
CA PRO A 118 -5.69 -17.82 5.86
C PRO A 118 -4.57 -16.84 6.23
N GLU A 119 -3.35 -17.36 6.36
CA GLU A 119 -2.05 -16.71 6.65
C GLU A 119 -1.83 -15.32 6.03
N MET A 120 -2.47 -15.04 4.88
CA MET A 120 -2.55 -13.73 4.21
C MET A 120 -3.26 -12.61 5.00
N ALA A 121 -3.81 -12.95 6.17
CA ALA A 121 -4.41 -12.03 7.13
C ALA A 121 -3.38 -11.13 7.83
N ASP A 122 -2.08 -11.28 7.56
CA ASP A 122 -1.06 -10.39 8.12
C ASP A 122 -1.16 -8.97 7.53
N ARG A 123 -2.09 -8.22 8.13
CA ARG A 123 -2.40 -6.81 7.86
C ARG A 123 -1.40 -5.88 8.53
N THR A 124 -0.18 -6.34 8.82
CA THR A 124 0.88 -5.53 9.42
C THR A 124 1.54 -4.62 8.40
N VAL A 125 1.59 -5.00 7.12
CA VAL A 125 2.24 -4.21 6.06
C VAL A 125 1.41 -4.18 4.79
N ALA A 126 1.22 -2.99 4.22
CA ALA A 126 0.61 -2.79 2.91
C ALA A 126 1.26 -1.62 2.17
N GLY A 127 1.47 -1.76 0.87
CA GLY A 127 1.94 -0.67 0.01
C GLY A 127 1.06 -0.45 -1.19
N LEU A 128 1.20 0.70 -1.84
CA LEU A 128 0.52 1.08 -3.07
C LEU A 128 1.51 1.85 -3.95
N THR A 129 1.36 1.71 -5.26
CA THR A 129 2.05 2.51 -6.25
C THR A 129 1.05 3.03 -7.27
N ARG A 130 1.33 4.18 -7.86
CA ARG A 130 0.53 4.82 -8.89
C ARG A 130 1.47 5.40 -9.94
N PRO A 131 1.33 5.02 -11.22
CA PRO A 131 2.13 5.60 -12.26
C PRO A 131 1.85 7.10 -12.41
N ILE A 132 2.82 7.87 -12.87
CA ILE A 132 2.60 9.21 -13.37
C ILE A 132 1.53 9.20 -14.48
N ALA A 133 0.74 10.28 -14.58
CA ALA A 133 -0.28 10.40 -15.61
C ALA A 133 0.30 10.21 -17.02
N GLY A 134 -0.32 9.31 -17.80
CA GLY A 134 0.12 8.96 -19.15
C GLY A 134 1.00 7.73 -19.25
N GLU A 135 1.51 7.21 -18.14
CA GLU A 135 2.25 5.94 -18.09
C GLU A 135 1.36 4.79 -17.61
N GLU A 136 1.61 3.59 -18.14
CA GLU A 136 0.92 2.36 -17.73
C GLU A 136 1.65 1.62 -16.60
N VAL A 137 2.93 1.94 -16.40
CA VAL A 137 3.82 1.29 -15.44
C VAL A 137 4.47 2.33 -14.54
N CYS A 138 4.52 2.02 -13.24
CA CYS A 138 5.09 2.91 -12.24
C CYS A 138 6.59 2.67 -12.09
N GLY A 139 7.38 3.73 -12.04
CA GLY A 139 8.79 3.73 -11.68
C GLY A 139 9.05 3.36 -10.22
N ASP A 140 8.07 3.57 -9.34
CA ASP A 140 8.15 3.16 -7.94
C ASP A 140 7.78 1.69 -7.74
N ALA A 141 8.47 1.06 -6.79
CA ALA A 141 8.15 -0.28 -6.31
C ALA A 141 8.39 -0.42 -4.81
N TYR A 142 7.75 -1.41 -4.21
CA TYR A 142 8.01 -1.82 -2.84
C TYR A 142 8.08 -3.35 -2.75
N ALA A 143 8.72 -3.85 -1.70
CA ALA A 143 8.79 -5.27 -1.40
C ALA A 143 8.73 -5.51 0.11
N VAL A 144 8.22 -6.68 0.50
CA VAL A 144 8.03 -7.05 1.90
C VAL A 144 8.42 -8.50 2.11
N ARG A 145 9.24 -8.75 3.13
CA ARG A 145 9.57 -10.08 3.66
C ARG A 145 9.10 -10.14 5.11
N ARG A 146 8.18 -11.06 5.41
CA ARG A 146 7.56 -11.20 6.73
C ARG A 146 8.15 -12.41 7.46
N ASN A 147 8.41 -12.27 8.75
CA ASN A 147 8.82 -13.35 9.63
C ASN A 147 8.24 -13.13 11.04
N GLY A 148 7.02 -13.62 11.28
CA GLY A 148 6.34 -13.46 12.56
C GLY A 148 6.06 -11.99 12.91
N GLN A 149 6.62 -11.52 14.03
CA GLN A 149 6.53 -10.11 14.49
C GLN A 149 7.62 -9.21 13.90
N ARG A 150 8.36 -9.70 12.90
CA ARG A 150 9.39 -8.94 12.20
C ARG A 150 9.03 -8.80 10.73
N ALA A 151 9.23 -7.61 10.18
CA ALA A 151 9.04 -7.32 8.77
C ALA A 151 10.24 -6.57 8.21
N LEU A 152 10.88 -7.14 7.20
CA LEU A 152 11.84 -6.41 6.37
C LEU A 152 11.08 -5.82 5.19
N VAL A 153 11.13 -4.49 5.06
CA VAL A 153 10.42 -3.75 4.03
C VAL A 153 11.40 -2.96 3.18
N MET A 154 11.10 -2.83 1.89
CA MET A 154 11.88 -2.05 0.96
C MET A 154 10.97 -1.17 0.11
N MET A 155 11.45 0.03 -0.20
CA MET A 155 10.87 0.88 -1.21
C MET A 155 11.97 1.38 -2.16
N CYS A 156 11.64 1.46 -3.43
CA CYS A 156 12.51 1.93 -4.50
C CYS A 156 11.75 2.88 -5.42
N ASP A 157 12.39 3.99 -5.75
CA ASP A 157 12.00 4.95 -6.78
C ASP A 157 13.05 4.86 -7.88
N GLY A 158 12.68 4.19 -8.99
CA GLY A 158 13.55 4.01 -10.14
C GLY A 158 13.71 5.33 -10.88
N SER A 159 14.94 5.73 -11.21
CA SER A 159 15.17 7.09 -11.73
C SER A 159 14.40 7.41 -13.03
N GLY A 160 13.61 8.49 -12.97
CA GLY A 160 12.70 8.92 -14.04
C GLY A 160 11.34 8.24 -13.95
N HIS A 161 10.63 8.11 -15.06
CA HIS A 161 9.33 7.41 -15.11
C HIS A 161 9.26 6.40 -16.27
N GLY A 162 8.16 5.67 -16.29
CA GLY A 162 7.83 4.74 -17.37
C GLY A 162 8.67 3.45 -17.36
N PRO A 163 8.72 2.71 -18.48
CA PRO A 163 9.23 1.33 -18.50
C PRO A 163 10.66 1.14 -18.04
N LEU A 164 11.54 2.14 -18.21
CA LEU A 164 12.94 2.03 -17.81
C LEU A 164 13.15 2.27 -16.31
N ALA A 165 12.37 3.17 -15.70
CA ALA A 165 12.33 3.34 -14.25
C ALA A 165 11.75 2.08 -13.59
N ALA A 166 10.62 1.60 -14.12
CA ALA A 166 9.95 0.38 -13.65
C ALA A 166 10.85 -0.86 -13.71
N ARG A 167 11.73 -0.97 -14.73
CA ARG A 167 12.73 -2.04 -14.80
C ARG A 167 13.77 -1.97 -13.67
N ALA A 168 14.23 -0.77 -13.32
CA ALA A 168 15.19 -0.59 -12.24
C ALA A 168 14.58 -0.95 -10.88
N SER A 169 13.37 -0.47 -10.59
CA SER A 169 12.69 -0.78 -9.34
C SER A 169 12.22 -2.25 -9.27
N ALA A 170 11.81 -2.87 -10.38
CA ALA A 170 11.53 -4.30 -10.44
C ALA A 170 12.79 -5.14 -10.16
N GLU A 171 13.97 -4.73 -10.66
CA GLU A 171 15.23 -5.38 -10.34
C GLU A 171 15.59 -5.23 -8.86
N ALA A 172 15.32 -4.08 -8.26
CA ALA A 172 15.48 -3.89 -6.82
C ALA A 172 14.59 -4.85 -6.02
N VAL A 173 13.32 -5.03 -6.43
CA VAL A 173 12.38 -6.00 -5.82
C VAL A 173 12.93 -7.42 -5.92
N ARG A 174 13.42 -7.82 -7.11
CA ARG A 174 14.00 -9.15 -7.33
C ARG A 174 15.20 -9.40 -6.41
N LEU A 175 16.13 -8.45 -6.36
CA LEU A 175 17.33 -8.52 -5.52
C LEU A 175 16.99 -8.55 -4.02
N PHE A 176 16.01 -7.77 -3.58
CA PHE A 176 15.56 -7.74 -2.20
C PHE A 176 14.98 -9.08 -1.74
N HIS A 177 14.17 -9.73 -2.58
CA HIS A 177 13.64 -11.06 -2.27
C HIS A 177 14.70 -12.16 -2.31
N ALA A 178 15.73 -12.02 -3.16
CA ALA A 178 16.85 -12.94 -3.23
C ALA A 178 17.90 -12.74 -2.13
N ALA A 179 17.91 -11.57 -1.47
CA ALA A 179 18.88 -11.26 -0.44
C ALA A 179 18.71 -12.19 0.79
N PRO A 180 19.80 -12.67 1.41
CA PRO A 180 19.71 -13.37 2.69
C PRO A 180 19.09 -12.49 3.79
N ASP A 181 18.70 -13.08 4.92
CA ASP A 181 18.31 -12.30 6.10
C ASP A 181 19.54 -11.56 6.65
N GLN A 182 19.62 -10.25 6.40
CA GLN A 182 20.77 -9.40 6.65
C GLN A 182 20.30 -8.03 7.13
N ALA A 183 21.21 -7.27 7.75
CA ALA A 183 20.92 -5.92 8.20
C ALA A 183 20.59 -4.98 7.01
N PRO A 184 19.72 -3.96 7.20
CA PRO A 184 19.27 -3.06 6.14
C PRO A 184 20.41 -2.44 5.31
N GLU A 185 21.50 -1.99 5.94
CA GLU A 185 22.64 -1.38 5.26
C GLU A 185 23.38 -2.35 4.33
N THR A 186 23.37 -3.65 4.66
CA THR A 186 23.94 -4.70 3.81
C THR A 186 23.03 -4.95 2.62
N VAL A 187 21.71 -5.01 2.84
CA VAL A 187 20.72 -5.15 1.75
C VAL A 187 20.79 -3.95 0.81
N VAL A 188 20.85 -2.72 1.31
CA VAL A 188 21.01 -1.51 0.48
C VAL A 188 22.30 -1.54 -0.34
N ARG A 189 23.40 -2.07 0.21
CA ARG A 189 24.65 -2.26 -0.55
C ARG A 189 24.49 -3.26 -1.68
N MET A 190 23.83 -4.39 -1.43
CA MET A 190 23.51 -5.38 -2.45
C MET A 190 22.62 -4.79 -3.56
N LEU A 191 21.60 -4.00 -3.19
CA LEU A 191 20.77 -3.27 -4.15
C LEU A 191 21.59 -2.27 -4.97
N HIS A 192 22.46 -1.49 -4.33
CA HIS A 192 23.34 -0.55 -5.04
C HIS A 192 24.23 -1.25 -6.07
N ASP A 193 24.86 -2.37 -5.69
CA ASP A 193 25.73 -3.13 -6.59
C ASP A 193 24.94 -3.80 -7.71
N GLY A 194 23.79 -4.40 -7.40
CA GLY A 194 22.95 -5.13 -8.36
C GLY A 194 22.18 -4.24 -9.33
N LEU A 195 21.93 -2.98 -8.98
CA LEU A 195 21.28 -2.01 -9.87
C LEU A 195 22.23 -1.38 -10.89
N ARG A 196 23.54 -1.68 -10.86
CA ARG A 196 24.48 -1.20 -11.88
C ARG A 196 24.05 -1.67 -13.28
N GLY A 197 24.05 -0.76 -14.24
CA GLY A 197 23.59 -1.02 -15.60
C GLY A 197 22.08 -0.88 -15.83
N THR A 198 21.30 -0.60 -14.77
CA THR A 198 19.91 -0.12 -14.89
C THR A 198 19.89 1.42 -14.88
N ARG A 199 18.69 2.03 -14.85
CA ARG A 199 18.54 3.47 -14.56
C ARG A 199 18.86 3.83 -13.11
N GLY A 200 19.09 2.85 -12.24
CA GLY A 200 19.29 3.08 -10.81
C GLY A 200 18.04 3.66 -10.17
N GLY A 201 18.21 4.18 -8.95
CA GLY A 201 17.10 4.74 -8.21
C GLY A 201 17.45 5.09 -6.78
N ALA A 202 16.53 5.76 -6.11
CA ALA A 202 16.56 5.84 -4.67
C ALA A 202 16.00 4.55 -4.07
N VAL A 203 16.58 4.10 -2.96
CA VAL A 203 16.17 2.88 -2.27
C VAL A 203 16.21 3.11 -0.76
N ALA A 204 15.28 2.50 -0.05
CA ALA A 204 15.36 2.38 1.39
C ALA A 204 14.90 1.00 1.86
N VAL A 205 15.55 0.51 2.90
CA VAL A 205 15.22 -0.75 3.57
C VAL A 205 15.03 -0.47 5.05
N ALA A 206 13.93 -0.98 5.61
CA ALA A 206 13.67 -0.95 7.04
C ALA A 206 13.44 -2.37 7.56
N ASP A 207 14.13 -2.71 8.64
CA ASP A 207 13.91 -3.91 9.42
C ASP A 207 13.10 -3.52 10.66
N LEU A 208 11.87 -4.01 10.72
CA LEU A 208 10.87 -3.64 11.72
C LEU A 208 10.67 -4.81 12.66
N ASP A 209 11.17 -4.69 13.88
CA ASP A 209 10.97 -5.66 14.96
C ASP A 209 9.92 -5.11 15.92
N PHE A 210 8.67 -5.50 15.71
CA PHE A 210 7.54 -5.05 16.53
C PHE A 210 7.59 -5.66 17.94
N ALA A 211 8.18 -6.84 18.09
CA ALA A 211 8.32 -7.48 19.40
C ALA A 211 9.40 -6.78 20.25
N ALA A 212 10.53 -6.40 19.64
CA ALA A 212 11.59 -5.66 20.31
C ALA A 212 11.33 -4.14 20.39
N GLY A 213 10.28 -3.65 19.73
CA GLY A 213 9.96 -2.22 19.68
C GLY A 213 11.03 -1.37 18.99
N ARG A 214 11.66 -1.91 17.93
CA ARG A 214 12.77 -1.25 17.22
C ARG A 214 12.61 -1.32 15.70
N ALA A 215 12.86 -0.20 15.04
CA ALA A 215 13.03 -0.13 13.59
C ALA A 215 14.49 0.20 13.26
N ARG A 216 15.15 -0.61 12.42
CA ARG A 216 16.46 -0.28 11.85
C ARG A 216 16.30 0.11 10.40
N PHE A 217 16.82 1.26 10.00
CA PHE A 217 16.58 1.84 8.66
C PHE A 217 17.87 2.23 7.98
N ALA A 218 18.01 1.89 6.70
CA ALA A 218 19.04 2.41 5.82
C ALA A 218 18.40 2.91 4.51
N GLY A 219 18.69 4.14 4.14
CA GLY A 219 18.24 4.75 2.89
C GLY A 219 19.40 5.30 2.06
N LEU A 220 19.25 5.26 0.74
CA LEU A 220 20.14 5.87 -0.24
C LEU A 220 19.29 6.62 -1.27
N GLY A 221 19.36 7.95 -1.27
CA GLY A 221 18.54 8.82 -2.11
C GLY A 221 17.43 9.53 -1.34
N ASN A 222 16.31 9.77 -2.00
CA ASN A 222 15.18 10.60 -1.57
C ASN A 222 13.96 9.80 -1.04
N ILE A 223 14.05 8.47 -0.88
CA ILE A 223 12.99 7.73 -0.19
C ILE A 223 12.88 8.25 1.25
N ALA A 224 11.70 8.76 1.58
CA ALA A 224 11.40 9.29 2.89
C ALA A 224 10.86 8.16 3.78
N GLY A 225 11.42 8.04 4.99
CA GLY A 225 10.95 7.13 6.02
C GLY A 225 10.55 7.87 7.28
N SER A 226 9.52 7.41 7.98
CA SER A 226 9.16 7.97 9.29
C SER A 226 8.45 6.97 10.21
N VAL A 227 8.67 7.12 11.51
CA VAL A 227 7.87 6.49 12.57
C VAL A 227 6.85 7.51 13.07
N LEU A 228 5.59 7.11 13.11
CA LEU A 228 4.47 7.91 13.60
C LEU A 228 3.93 7.27 14.87
N SER A 229 3.90 8.00 15.98
CA SER A 229 3.36 7.52 17.25
C SER A 229 2.97 8.72 18.10
N GLU A 230 1.86 8.60 18.85
CA GLU A 230 1.37 9.66 19.76
C GLU A 230 1.36 11.09 19.14
N GLY A 231 0.90 11.21 17.89
CA GLY A 231 0.84 12.50 17.17
C GLY A 231 2.21 13.07 16.73
N ARG A 232 3.32 12.39 17.06
CA ARG A 232 4.68 12.77 16.66
C ARG A 232 5.09 12.03 15.38
N LYS A 233 5.81 12.75 14.52
CA LYS A 233 6.48 12.20 13.32
C LYS A 233 7.99 12.26 13.55
N GLN A 234 8.64 11.11 13.62
CA GLN A 234 10.10 11.00 13.64
C GLN A 234 10.60 10.57 12.26
N GLY A 235 11.32 11.45 11.56
CA GLY A 235 11.93 11.13 10.27
C GLY A 235 13.12 10.17 10.39
N MET A 236 13.22 9.24 9.46
CA MET A 236 14.36 8.34 9.30
C MET A 236 15.35 8.92 8.27
N VAL A 237 16.65 8.73 8.51
CA VAL A 237 17.71 9.42 7.77
C VAL A 237 18.17 8.55 6.59
N SER A 238 18.07 9.11 5.38
CA SER A 238 18.62 8.55 4.14
C SER A 238 19.94 9.25 3.80
N ALA A 239 20.94 8.48 3.34
CA ALA A 239 22.19 9.03 2.82
C ALA A 239 21.99 9.55 1.39
N PRO A 240 22.69 10.62 0.97
CA PRO A 240 22.61 11.10 -0.40
C PRO A 240 23.27 10.12 -1.37
N GLY A 241 22.63 9.90 -2.53
CA GLY A 241 23.16 9.07 -3.60
C GLY A 241 22.07 8.43 -4.46
N VAL A 242 22.49 7.62 -5.42
CA VAL A 242 21.62 6.88 -6.33
C VAL A 242 22.16 5.45 -6.41
N ALA A 243 21.32 4.48 -6.06
CA ALA A 243 21.65 3.06 -6.18
C ALA A 243 21.97 2.71 -7.64
N GLY A 244 23.00 1.91 -7.90
CA GLY A 244 23.51 1.65 -9.25
C GLY A 244 24.52 2.67 -9.78
N TYR A 245 24.67 3.84 -9.15
CA TYR A 245 25.59 4.90 -9.61
C TYR A 245 26.56 5.38 -8.53
N GLN A 246 26.06 6.09 -7.53
CA GLN A 246 26.90 6.75 -6.52
C GLN A 246 26.35 6.52 -5.12
N ALA A 247 27.15 5.88 -4.26
CA ALA A 247 26.88 5.73 -2.84
C ALA A 247 28.16 5.97 -2.04
N ARG A 248 28.31 7.17 -1.47
CA ARG A 248 29.52 7.52 -0.68
C ARG A 248 29.56 6.76 0.65
N THR A 249 28.41 6.67 1.32
CA THR A 249 28.25 5.95 2.59
C THR A 249 26.88 5.31 2.64
N ILE A 250 26.81 4.04 3.07
CA ILE A 250 25.57 3.33 3.35
C ILE A 250 25.63 2.94 4.83
N ARG A 251 24.72 3.49 5.63
CA ARG A 251 24.64 3.29 7.08
C ARG A 251 23.19 3.10 7.48
N ALA A 252 22.98 2.34 8.55
CA ALA A 252 21.67 2.22 9.17
C ALA A 252 21.63 2.95 10.51
N PHE A 253 20.43 3.37 10.90
CA PHE A 253 20.14 3.95 12.20
C PHE A 253 18.98 3.21 12.84
N ASP A 254 18.98 3.13 14.17
CA ASP A 254 17.92 2.53 14.95
C ASP A 254 16.94 3.62 15.44
N TYR A 255 15.65 3.31 15.40
CA TYR A 255 14.55 4.19 15.79
C TYR A 255 13.62 3.43 16.74
N PRO A 256 13.07 4.11 17.77
CA PRO A 256 12.01 3.53 18.60
C PRO A 256 10.79 3.17 17.75
N LEU A 257 10.20 2.01 18.02
CA LEU A 257 8.98 1.53 17.38
C LEU A 257 7.98 1.11 18.46
N PRO A 258 7.32 2.06 19.15
CA PRO A 258 6.34 1.73 20.19
C PRO A 258 5.15 0.94 19.62
N PRO A 259 4.34 0.27 20.46
CA PRO A 259 3.28 -0.62 19.99
C PRO A 259 2.20 0.04 19.11
N ASP A 260 1.92 1.33 19.31
CA ASP A 260 0.97 2.11 18.52
C ASP A 260 1.57 2.66 17.21
N ALA A 261 2.87 2.42 16.98
CA ALA A 261 3.59 3.07 15.91
C ALA A 261 3.14 2.60 14.52
N VAL A 262 3.07 3.58 13.62
CA VAL A 262 2.92 3.37 12.18
C VAL A 262 4.19 3.84 11.49
N VAL A 263 4.86 2.92 10.78
CA VAL A 263 5.98 3.23 9.91
C VAL A 263 5.45 3.55 8.53
N VAL A 264 5.96 4.64 7.95
CA VAL A 264 5.61 5.11 6.60
C VAL A 264 6.90 5.27 5.80
N LEU A 265 7.00 4.55 4.68
CA LEU A 265 7.97 4.85 3.62
C LEU A 265 7.20 5.39 2.41
N HIS A 266 7.75 6.40 1.72
CA HIS A 266 7.19 6.87 0.45
C HIS A 266 8.28 7.45 -0.47
N SER A 267 8.00 7.49 -1.76
CA SER A 267 8.79 8.20 -2.77
C SER A 267 8.50 9.69 -2.70
N ASP A 268 9.28 10.49 -3.41
CA ASP A 268 9.05 11.93 -3.49
C ASP A 268 7.84 12.32 -4.36
N GLY A 269 7.14 11.37 -4.98
CA GLY A 269 5.81 11.56 -5.54
C GLY A 269 4.76 11.98 -4.52
N LEU A 270 5.00 11.71 -3.22
CA LEU A 270 4.16 12.18 -2.12
C LEU A 270 4.81 13.38 -1.42
N THR A 271 3.99 14.38 -1.09
CA THR A 271 4.44 15.48 -0.22
C THR A 271 4.57 15.00 1.23
N GLU A 272 5.50 15.55 2.01
CA GLU A 272 5.70 15.12 3.42
C GLU A 272 4.77 15.80 4.45
N ARG A 273 3.93 16.75 3.99
CA ARG A 273 3.10 17.60 4.85
C ARG A 273 1.77 16.93 5.17
N TRP A 274 1.79 15.99 6.11
CA TRP A 274 0.59 15.35 6.65
C TRP A 274 0.37 15.82 8.09
N SER A 275 -0.59 16.72 8.33
CA SER A 275 -0.89 17.24 9.67
C SER A 275 -2.39 17.29 9.95
N GLY A 276 -2.74 17.24 11.24
CA GLY A 276 -4.10 17.46 11.75
C GLY A 276 -4.74 16.24 12.42
N GLU A 277 -5.79 16.49 13.20
CA GLU A 277 -6.55 15.48 13.95
C GLU A 277 -7.10 14.34 13.07
N ARG A 278 -7.36 14.63 11.78
CA ARG A 278 -7.82 13.63 10.81
C ARG A 278 -6.82 12.48 10.66
N ARG A 279 -5.53 12.78 10.77
CA ARG A 279 -4.45 11.80 10.67
C ARG A 279 -4.47 10.83 11.85
N GLU A 280 -4.71 11.30 13.07
CA GLU A 280 -4.67 10.44 14.27
C GLU A 280 -5.72 9.33 14.19
N ARG A 281 -6.93 9.66 13.68
CA ARG A 281 -7.97 8.66 13.42
C ARG A 281 -7.59 7.70 12.30
N LEU A 282 -6.96 8.19 11.24
CA LEU A 282 -6.49 7.34 10.15
C LEU A 282 -5.45 6.32 10.63
N LEU A 283 -4.56 6.68 11.56
CA LEU A 283 -3.49 5.80 12.03
C LEU A 283 -3.99 4.55 12.78
N THR A 284 -5.25 4.51 13.22
CA THR A 284 -5.85 3.31 13.81
C THR A 284 -6.34 2.30 12.76
N GLU A 285 -6.54 2.73 11.51
CA GLU A 285 -7.07 1.90 10.41
C GLU A 285 -6.06 0.89 9.86
N SER A 286 -6.48 -0.07 9.04
CA SER A 286 -5.54 -1.04 8.46
C SER A 286 -4.46 -0.35 7.59
N PRO A 287 -3.24 -0.89 7.49
CA PRO A 287 -2.17 -0.30 6.67
C PRO A 287 -2.56 0.00 5.23
N LEU A 288 -3.46 -0.81 4.64
CA LEU A 288 -3.93 -0.59 3.28
C LEU A 288 -4.82 0.65 3.20
N ILE A 289 -5.70 0.87 4.18
CA ILE A 289 -6.53 2.08 4.27
C ILE A 289 -5.65 3.31 4.50
N ILE A 290 -4.67 3.22 5.41
CA ILE A 290 -3.70 4.30 5.64
C ILE A 290 -2.96 4.64 4.33
N ALA A 291 -2.46 3.62 3.63
CA ALA A 291 -1.74 3.80 2.36
C ALA A 291 -2.65 4.47 1.31
N ALA A 292 -3.91 4.02 1.20
CA ALA A 292 -4.89 4.55 0.26
C ALA A 292 -5.20 6.03 0.52
N ALA A 293 -5.53 6.37 1.76
CA ALA A 293 -5.86 7.74 2.14
C ALA A 293 -4.66 8.68 1.94
N LEU A 294 -3.45 8.28 2.38
CA LEU A 294 -2.25 9.08 2.20
C LEU A 294 -1.85 9.23 0.73
N LEU A 295 -1.97 8.18 -0.08
CA LEU A 295 -1.71 8.27 -1.52
C LEU A 295 -2.70 9.23 -2.18
N ARG A 296 -3.99 9.11 -1.87
CA ARG A 296 -5.03 10.00 -2.39
C ARG A 296 -4.78 11.46 -2.02
N GLU A 297 -4.41 11.73 -0.78
CA GLU A 297 -4.27 13.08 -0.24
C GLU A 297 -2.94 13.75 -0.60
N ALA A 298 -1.83 13.01 -0.52
CA ALA A 298 -0.48 13.56 -0.57
C ALA A 298 0.24 13.37 -1.91
N ALA A 299 -0.22 12.47 -2.76
CA ALA A 299 0.36 12.26 -4.10
C ALA A 299 -0.19 13.27 -5.10
N THR A 300 0.09 14.55 -4.88
CA THR A 300 -0.36 15.68 -5.70
C THR A 300 0.69 16.10 -6.73
N ARG A 301 1.88 15.51 -6.71
CA ARG A 301 2.96 15.82 -7.66
C ARG A 301 2.72 15.07 -8.97
N PRO A 302 3.09 15.65 -10.12
CA PRO A 302 3.04 14.98 -11.41
C PRO A 302 4.23 14.01 -11.52
N ASP A 303 4.20 12.95 -10.73
CA ASP A 303 5.26 11.94 -10.67
C ASP A 303 4.67 10.56 -10.36
N ASP A 304 5.51 9.53 -10.53
CA ASP A 304 5.28 8.22 -9.93
C ASP A 304 5.13 8.38 -8.42
N ALA A 305 4.19 7.65 -7.83
CA ALA A 305 3.88 7.79 -6.41
C ALA A 305 3.77 6.43 -5.75
N GLY A 306 4.60 6.19 -4.74
CA GLY A 306 4.64 4.96 -3.98
C GLY A 306 4.58 5.24 -2.49
N ILE A 307 3.90 4.35 -1.78
CA ILE A 307 3.78 4.41 -0.33
C ILE A 307 3.75 3.01 0.26
N LEU A 308 4.37 2.84 1.42
CA LEU A 308 4.41 1.59 2.16
C LEU A 308 4.18 1.88 3.64
N ILE A 309 3.15 1.24 4.19
CA ILE A 309 2.72 1.38 5.57
C ILE A 309 2.98 0.08 6.30
N ALA A 310 3.56 0.18 7.50
CA ALA A 310 3.73 -0.95 8.40
C ALA A 310 3.30 -0.59 9.84
N LYS A 311 2.63 -1.50 10.53
CA LYS A 311 2.25 -1.37 11.95
C LYS A 311 2.32 -2.72 12.66
N GLY A 312 2.52 -2.69 13.97
CA GLY A 312 2.45 -3.88 14.80
C GLY A 312 1.05 -4.49 14.80
N ARG A 313 0.93 -5.77 15.15
CA ARG A 313 -0.39 -6.34 15.42
C ARG A 313 -0.94 -5.71 16.70
N PRO A 314 -2.23 -5.32 16.73
CA PRO A 314 -2.89 -4.93 17.97
C PRO A 314 -2.94 -6.09 18.97
#